data_AF-A0A2Z3I1V4-F1
#
_entry.id   AF-A0A2Z3I1V4-F1
#
_cell.length_a   1.000
_cell.length_b   1.000
_cell.length_c   1.000
_cell.angle_alpha   90.00
_cell.angle_beta   90.00
_cell.angle_gamma   90.00
#
_symmetry.space_group_name_H-M   'P 1'
#
loop_
_entity.id
_entity.type
_entity.pdbx_description
1 polymer ?
#
loop_
_entity_poly.entity_id
_entity_poly.type
_entity_poly.pdbx_seq_one_letter_code
_entity_poly.pdbx_strand_id
1 'polypeptide(L)'
;MNSQEEAFRRQSDRSVDNLRSLYAVVFGLSFGLVFTGAYDKVHSGLVGLSFDPARFALHALVTFSFVVTLSLFHYQTDRYLDVIYRRNGLVEVRPPLFLLDLVRGLLAMAPIFLMAQALSAEAFEQVGFTWFVLAGSLFLLANTLFLSWPSGGRPGASPETADPQADAIDAVRVFWLLLNSACMVVLFGLYTVFRSAGEVCPARGEAGLQPGFVALFCLVLLARDTIDISQSWSVLHPATAGPRPTPPGRLLSWLSFPARRRRVRTLALLLAIATVVLAGQAGLLDILAVTRHCMTP
;
A
#
# COMPACT_ATOMS: atom_id res chain seq x y z
N MET A 1 20.57 34.62 0.95
CA MET A 1 19.66 33.82 0.11
C MET A 1 18.93 34.78 -0.81
N ASN A 2 18.78 34.48 -2.10
CA ASN A 2 18.23 35.44 -3.08
C ASN A 2 16.69 35.51 -2.96
N SER A 3 16.07 36.68 -3.09
CA SER A 3 14.61 36.86 -2.91
C SER A 3 13.76 35.99 -3.86
N GLN A 4 14.26 35.73 -5.07
CA GLN A 4 13.66 34.80 -6.03
C GLN A 4 13.73 33.33 -5.58
N GLU A 5 14.81 32.95 -4.90
CA GLU A 5 15.00 31.60 -4.38
C GLU A 5 14.00 31.30 -3.25
N GLU A 6 13.76 32.30 -2.40
CA GLU A 6 12.74 32.22 -1.34
C GLU A 6 11.31 32.16 -1.90
N ALA A 7 11.00 32.95 -2.94
CA ALA A 7 9.70 32.90 -3.59
C ALA A 7 9.43 31.54 -4.24
N PHE A 8 10.44 30.98 -4.92
CA PHE A 8 10.35 29.65 -5.53
C PHE A 8 10.20 28.53 -4.49
N ARG A 9 10.94 28.59 -3.37
CA ARG A 9 10.74 27.67 -2.22
C ARG A 9 9.31 27.71 -1.70
N ARG A 10 8.77 28.91 -1.43
CA ARG A 10 7.40 29.09 -0.93
C ARG A 10 6.34 28.53 -1.89
N GLN A 11 6.53 28.67 -3.20
CA GLN A 11 5.60 28.14 -4.18
C GLN A 11 5.66 26.61 -4.27
N SER A 12 6.86 26.04 -4.19
CA SER A 12 7.07 24.59 -4.09
C SER A 12 6.39 24.02 -2.83
N ASP A 13 6.61 24.64 -1.68
CA ASP A 13 6.01 24.22 -0.41
C ASP A 13 4.47 24.22 -0.47
N ARG A 14 3.87 25.29 -1.02
CA ARG A 14 2.40 25.35 -1.22
C ARG A 14 1.88 24.24 -2.13
N SER A 15 2.62 23.88 -3.18
CA SER A 15 2.20 22.84 -4.12
C SER A 15 2.21 21.45 -3.45
N VAL A 16 3.23 21.19 -2.62
CA VAL A 16 3.33 19.96 -1.81
C VAL A 16 2.24 19.92 -0.73
N ASP A 17 1.99 21.04 -0.06
CA ASP A 17 0.94 21.12 0.96
C ASP A 17 -0.46 20.89 0.36
N ASN A 18 -0.73 21.39 -0.85
CA ASN A 18 -1.98 21.09 -1.55
C ASN A 18 -2.15 19.59 -1.88
N LEU A 19 -1.07 18.90 -2.29
CA LEU A 19 -1.11 17.45 -2.48
C LEU A 19 -1.43 16.72 -1.17
N ARG A 20 -0.82 17.14 -0.06
CA ARG A 20 -1.10 16.58 1.26
C ARG A 20 -2.54 16.77 1.68
N SER A 21 -3.10 17.95 1.44
CA SER A 21 -4.51 18.21 1.73
C SER A 21 -5.42 17.27 0.94
N LEU A 22 -5.12 17.01 -0.34
CA LEU A 22 -5.88 16.05 -1.14
C LEU A 22 -5.81 14.63 -0.55
N TYR A 23 -4.61 14.18 -0.16
CA TYR A 23 -4.44 12.87 0.50
C TYR A 23 -5.14 12.81 1.86
N ALA A 24 -5.14 13.90 2.63
CA ALA A 24 -5.81 13.98 3.92
C ALA A 24 -7.33 13.91 3.78
N VAL A 25 -7.92 14.49 2.72
CA VAL A 25 -9.36 14.37 2.44
C VAL A 25 -9.74 12.92 2.16
N VAL A 26 -9.01 12.24 1.26
CA VAL A 26 -9.30 10.83 0.95
C VAL A 26 -9.10 9.93 2.16
N PHE A 27 -8.05 10.19 2.94
CA PHE A 27 -7.79 9.52 4.21
C PHE A 27 -8.97 9.70 5.19
N GLY A 28 -9.42 10.95 5.40
CA GLY A 28 -10.53 11.26 6.29
C GLY A 28 -11.85 10.63 5.86
N LEU A 29 -12.17 10.68 4.55
CA LEU A 29 -13.34 10.01 3.99
C LEU A 29 -13.30 8.49 4.20
N SER A 30 -12.15 7.87 3.95
CA SER A 30 -11.95 6.43 4.14
C SER A 30 -12.12 6.04 5.61
N PHE A 31 -11.58 6.85 6.54
CA PHE A 31 -11.76 6.64 7.97
C PHE A 31 -13.21 6.76 8.41
N GLY A 32 -13.93 7.77 7.90
CA GLY A 32 -15.36 7.97 8.18
C GLY A 32 -16.23 6.80 7.72
N LEU A 33 -15.97 6.27 6.52
CA LEU A 33 -16.69 5.10 5.99
C LEU A 33 -16.47 3.85 6.84
N VAL A 34 -15.24 3.62 7.29
CA VAL A 34 -14.95 2.47 8.15
C VAL A 34 -15.57 2.62 9.52
N PHE A 35 -15.54 3.81 10.10
CA PHE A 35 -16.14 4.05 11.41
C PHE A 35 -17.67 3.89 11.39
N THR A 36 -18.33 4.42 10.36
CA THR A 36 -19.78 4.25 10.15
C THR A 36 -20.13 2.78 9.93
N GLY A 37 -19.43 2.07 9.05
CA GLY A 37 -19.65 0.64 8.83
C GLY A 37 -19.39 -0.23 10.07
N ALA A 38 -18.38 0.11 10.87
CA ALA A 38 -18.12 -0.56 12.15
C ALA A 38 -19.23 -0.30 13.17
N TYR A 39 -19.70 0.96 13.26
CA TYR A 39 -20.82 1.33 14.13
C TYR A 39 -22.09 0.55 13.77
N ASP A 40 -22.46 0.49 12.49
CA ASP A 40 -23.67 -0.21 12.04
C ASP A 40 -23.62 -1.72 12.35
N LYS A 41 -22.44 -2.34 12.23
CA LYS A 41 -22.21 -3.75 12.55
C LYS A 41 -22.24 -4.03 14.06
N VAL A 42 -21.64 -3.17 14.87
CA VAL A 42 -21.70 -3.27 16.34
C VAL A 42 -23.12 -3.05 16.83
N HIS A 43 -23.80 -2.03 16.32
CA HIS A 43 -25.17 -1.70 16.69
C HIS A 43 -26.13 -2.83 16.34
N SER A 44 -26.07 -3.35 15.11
CA SER A 44 -26.90 -4.48 14.69
C SER A 44 -26.62 -5.76 15.48
N GLY A 45 -25.36 -6.05 15.83
CA GLY A 45 -25.00 -7.22 16.65
C GLY A 45 -25.38 -7.11 18.13
N LEU A 46 -25.46 -5.89 18.68
CA LEU A 46 -25.88 -5.67 20.07
C LEU A 46 -27.41 -5.62 20.22
N VAL A 47 -28.11 -5.14 19.19
CA VAL A 47 -29.58 -4.98 19.21
C VAL A 47 -30.29 -6.20 18.59
N GLY A 48 -29.66 -6.87 17.62
CA GLY A 48 -30.15 -8.11 17.01
C GLY A 48 -29.75 -9.34 17.83
N LEU A 49 -30.72 -10.20 18.14
CA LEU A 49 -30.63 -11.35 19.05
C LEU A 49 -29.65 -12.49 18.63
N SER A 50 -28.73 -12.27 17.70
CA SER A 50 -27.75 -13.28 17.23
C SER A 50 -26.36 -12.69 17.07
N PHE A 51 -25.58 -12.69 18.16
CA PHE A 51 -24.16 -12.30 18.14
C PHE A 51 -23.28 -13.52 17.82
N ASP A 52 -22.61 -13.50 16.68
CA ASP A 52 -21.58 -14.49 16.31
C ASP A 52 -20.17 -13.92 16.62
N PRO A 53 -19.48 -14.41 17.66
CA PRO A 53 -18.17 -13.91 18.05
C PRO A 53 -17.09 -14.17 16.99
N ALA A 54 -17.20 -15.25 16.21
CA ALA A 54 -16.21 -15.58 15.18
C ALA A 54 -16.29 -14.60 14.01
N ARG A 55 -17.52 -14.31 13.55
CA ARG A 55 -17.76 -13.29 12.51
C ARG A 55 -17.34 -11.90 12.98
N PHE A 56 -17.65 -11.55 14.23
CA PHE A 56 -17.22 -10.28 14.82
C PHE A 56 -15.68 -10.15 14.88
N ALA A 57 -14.98 -11.20 15.32
CA ALA A 57 -13.52 -11.22 15.37
C ALA A 57 -12.90 -11.07 13.98
N LEU A 58 -13.48 -11.70 12.95
CA LEU A 58 -13.01 -11.55 11.57
C LEU A 58 -13.21 -10.12 11.06
N HIS A 59 -14.39 -9.51 11.27
CA HIS A 59 -14.61 -8.11 10.94
C HIS A 59 -13.64 -7.16 11.65
N ALA A 60 -13.39 -7.40 12.94
CA ALA A 60 -12.43 -6.63 13.71
C ALA A 60 -11.01 -6.76 13.14
N LEU A 61 -10.59 -7.97 12.76
CA LEU A 61 -9.27 -8.21 12.15
C LEU A 61 -9.12 -7.50 10.80
N VAL A 62 -10.12 -7.59 9.92
CA VAL A 62 -10.11 -6.91 8.62
C VAL A 62 -10.08 -5.38 8.80
N THR A 63 -10.90 -4.87 9.72
CA THR A 63 -10.94 -3.43 10.06
C THR A 63 -9.60 -2.96 10.62
N PHE A 64 -9.02 -3.71 11.55
CA PHE A 64 -7.72 -3.41 12.14
C PHE A 64 -6.62 -3.41 11.07
N SER A 65 -6.57 -4.45 10.22
CA SER A 65 -5.63 -4.52 9.10
C SER A 65 -5.77 -3.30 8.19
N PHE A 66 -6.99 -2.92 7.84
CA PHE A 66 -7.24 -1.74 7.01
C PHE A 66 -6.73 -0.45 7.67
N VAL A 67 -7.08 -0.21 8.94
CA VAL A 67 -6.68 1.00 9.65
C VAL A 67 -5.16 1.11 9.74
N VAL A 68 -4.46 0.00 10.02
CA VAL A 68 -2.99 -0.04 10.05
C VAL A 68 -2.42 0.29 8.67
N THR A 69 -2.89 -0.37 7.61
CA THR A 69 -2.41 -0.14 6.24
C THR A 69 -2.66 1.29 5.78
N LEU A 70 -3.88 1.82 6.01
CA LEU A 70 -4.26 3.20 5.67
C LEU A 70 -3.39 4.22 6.42
N SER A 71 -3.22 4.04 7.73
CA SER A 71 -2.43 4.94 8.58
C SER A 71 -0.96 4.95 8.15
N LEU A 72 -0.39 3.76 7.90
CA LEU A 72 0.98 3.66 7.45
C LEU A 72 1.17 4.29 6.08
N PHE A 73 0.28 3.99 5.13
CA PHE A 73 0.35 4.55 3.78
C PHE A 73 0.29 6.08 3.80
N HIS A 74 -0.64 6.66 4.57
CA HIS A 74 -0.75 8.10 4.73
C HIS A 74 0.53 8.70 5.32
N TYR A 75 1.03 8.13 6.42
CA TYR A 75 2.19 8.64 7.13
C TYR A 75 3.48 8.54 6.31
N GLN A 76 3.69 7.43 5.59
CA GLN A 76 4.84 7.25 4.72
C GLN A 76 4.77 8.11 3.47
N THR A 77 3.59 8.27 2.87
CA THR A 77 3.40 9.14 1.70
C THR A 77 3.72 10.59 2.05
N ASP A 78 3.24 11.07 3.19
CA ASP A 78 3.52 12.43 3.67
C ASP A 78 5.02 12.72 3.79
N ARG A 79 5.77 11.77 4.40
CA ARG A 79 7.23 11.91 4.54
C ARG A 79 8.01 11.67 3.26
N TYR A 80 7.54 10.76 2.42
CA TYR A 80 8.14 10.54 1.12
C TYR A 80 8.10 11.82 0.28
N LEU A 81 6.98 12.57 0.34
CA LEU A 81 6.84 13.88 -0.29
C LEU A 81 7.78 14.92 0.32
N ASP A 82 7.90 14.99 1.67
CA ASP A 82 8.91 15.85 2.32
C ASP A 82 10.31 15.57 1.77
N VAL A 83 10.68 14.30 1.73
CA VAL A 83 12.05 13.87 1.37
C VAL A 83 12.37 14.16 -0.10
N ILE A 84 11.41 14.01 -1.01
CA ILE A 84 11.61 14.31 -2.44
C ILE A 84 11.58 15.80 -2.74
N TYR A 85 10.60 16.51 -2.18
CA TYR A 85 10.28 17.88 -2.60
C TYR A 85 10.93 18.94 -1.71
N ARG A 86 11.23 18.66 -0.44
CA ARG A 86 11.89 19.60 0.50
C ARG A 86 13.38 19.34 0.70
N ARG A 87 13.99 18.55 -0.19
CA ARG A 87 15.43 18.29 -0.24
C ARG A 87 16.23 19.60 -0.15
N ASN A 88 17.29 19.62 0.66
CA ASN A 88 18.16 20.78 0.98
C ASN A 88 18.60 21.59 -0.26
N GLY A 89 17.74 22.46 -0.77
CA GLY A 89 17.97 23.24 -1.99
C GLY A 89 17.22 22.66 -3.20
N LEU A 90 15.98 23.12 -3.37
CA LEU A 90 15.30 23.31 -4.65
C LEU A 90 15.53 22.22 -5.71
N VAL A 91 14.93 21.05 -5.50
CA VAL A 91 14.57 20.25 -6.68
C VAL A 91 13.51 21.07 -7.42
N GLU A 92 13.85 21.57 -8.60
CA GLU A 92 12.91 22.23 -9.50
C GLU A 92 11.69 21.31 -9.68
N VAL A 93 10.54 21.69 -9.13
CA VAL A 93 9.29 20.95 -9.29
C VAL A 93 8.88 21.06 -10.74
N ARG A 94 9.32 20.09 -11.56
CA ARG A 94 8.94 20.03 -12.96
C ARG A 94 7.45 19.67 -13.03
N PRO A 95 6.60 20.51 -13.65
CA PRO A 95 5.17 20.24 -13.79
C PRO A 95 4.81 18.81 -14.24
N PRO A 96 5.49 18.19 -15.22
CA PRO A 96 5.15 16.82 -15.63
C PRO A 96 5.49 15.77 -14.56
N LEU A 97 6.56 15.96 -13.78
CA LEU A 97 6.91 15.04 -12.70
C LEU A 97 5.93 15.16 -11.53
N PHE A 98 5.54 16.39 -11.19
CA PHE A 98 4.53 16.65 -10.17
C PHE A 98 3.16 16.07 -10.56
N LEU A 99 2.74 16.25 -11.82
CA LEU A 99 1.50 15.65 -12.33
C LEU A 99 1.54 14.13 -12.28
N LEU A 100 2.68 13.52 -12.64
CA LEU A 100 2.87 12.07 -12.58
C LEU A 100 2.80 11.56 -11.12
N ASP A 101 3.40 12.27 -10.17
CA ASP A 101 3.33 11.93 -8.75
C ASP A 101 1.91 12.13 -8.17
N LEU A 102 1.16 13.14 -8.64
CA LEU A 102 -0.26 13.33 -8.31
C LEU A 102 -1.11 12.17 -8.82
N VAL A 103 -0.98 11.82 -10.11
CA VAL A 103 -1.72 10.70 -10.73
C VAL A 103 -1.37 9.39 -10.02
N ARG A 104 -0.09 9.19 -9.71
CA ARG A 104 0.39 8.04 -8.93
C ARG A 104 -0.29 7.96 -7.57
N GLY A 105 -0.35 9.05 -6.83
CA GLY A 105 -0.98 9.04 -5.52
C GLY A 105 -2.48 8.82 -5.59
N LEU A 106 -3.17 9.42 -6.57
CA LEU A 106 -4.60 9.19 -6.80
C LEU A 106 -4.90 7.72 -7.14
N LEU A 107 -4.10 7.12 -8.04
CA LEU A 107 -4.25 5.72 -8.42
C LEU A 107 -3.88 4.75 -7.30
N ALA A 108 -2.99 5.14 -6.38
CA ALA A 108 -2.70 4.35 -5.18
C ALA A 108 -3.79 4.51 -4.09
N MET A 109 -4.46 5.67 -4.04
CA MET A 109 -5.52 5.96 -3.07
C MET A 109 -6.89 5.39 -3.46
N ALA A 110 -7.22 5.32 -4.75
CA ALA A 110 -8.51 4.80 -5.19
C ALA A 110 -8.78 3.36 -4.68
N PRO A 111 -7.82 2.42 -4.73
CA PRO A 111 -7.99 1.10 -4.13
C PRO A 111 -8.21 1.13 -2.62
N ILE A 112 -7.55 2.03 -1.89
CA ILE A 112 -7.76 2.21 -0.44
C ILE A 112 -9.19 2.66 -0.15
N PHE A 113 -9.70 3.62 -0.93
CA PHE A 113 -11.09 4.06 -0.79
C PHE A 113 -12.07 2.91 -1.08
N LEU A 114 -11.79 2.09 -2.09
CA LEU A 114 -12.59 0.89 -2.38
C LEU A 114 -12.53 -0.14 -1.25
N MET A 115 -11.38 -0.32 -0.59
CA MET A 115 -11.27 -1.17 0.60
C MET A 115 -12.15 -0.63 1.74
N ALA A 116 -12.20 0.68 1.95
CA ALA A 116 -13.08 1.29 2.96
C ALA A 116 -14.56 1.04 2.64
N GLN A 117 -14.96 1.23 1.38
CA GLN A 117 -16.34 0.94 0.92
C GLN A 117 -16.73 -0.53 1.09
N ALA A 118 -15.79 -1.45 0.86
CA ALA A 118 -15.99 -2.87 1.07
C ALA A 118 -16.25 -3.25 2.54
N LEU A 119 -15.96 -2.35 3.49
CA LEU A 119 -16.24 -2.55 4.91
C LEU A 119 -17.64 -2.07 5.32
N SER A 120 -18.41 -1.46 4.43
CA SER A 120 -19.82 -1.17 4.68
C SER A 120 -20.64 -2.45 4.92
N ALA A 121 -21.81 -2.31 5.52
CA ALA A 121 -22.73 -3.44 5.73
C ALA A 121 -23.25 -3.97 4.38
N GLU A 122 -23.72 -3.08 3.51
CA GLU A 122 -24.29 -3.42 2.20
C GLU A 122 -23.30 -4.17 1.31
N ALA A 123 -22.05 -3.69 1.19
CA ALA A 123 -21.05 -4.36 0.36
C ALA A 123 -20.69 -5.76 0.88
N PHE A 124 -20.67 -5.92 2.20
CA PHE A 124 -20.41 -7.22 2.83
C PHE A 124 -21.56 -8.21 2.61
N GLU A 125 -22.81 -7.77 2.69
CA GLU A 125 -23.97 -8.65 2.45
C GLU A 125 -24.00 -9.18 1.01
N GLN A 126 -23.51 -8.41 0.04
CA GLN A 126 -23.54 -8.81 -1.37
C GLN A 126 -22.50 -9.87 -1.74
N VAL A 127 -21.25 -9.74 -1.25
CA VAL A 127 -20.11 -10.60 -1.68
C VAL A 127 -19.11 -10.91 -0.56
N GLY A 128 -19.44 -10.63 0.69
CA GLY A 128 -18.53 -10.78 1.82
C GLY A 128 -17.32 -9.85 1.73
N PHE A 129 -16.14 -10.36 2.10
CA PHE A 129 -14.87 -9.59 2.02
C PHE A 129 -14.22 -9.59 0.63
N THR A 130 -14.91 -10.08 -0.41
CA THR A 130 -14.35 -10.21 -1.76
C THR A 130 -13.86 -8.85 -2.29
N TRP A 131 -14.66 -7.80 -2.15
CA TRP A 131 -14.26 -6.45 -2.58
C TRP A 131 -13.06 -5.93 -1.82
N PHE A 132 -12.95 -6.23 -0.52
CA PHE A 132 -11.82 -5.82 0.31
C PHE A 132 -10.52 -6.48 -0.19
N VAL A 133 -10.56 -7.78 -0.47
CA VAL A 133 -9.41 -8.56 -0.96
C VAL A 133 -8.99 -8.09 -2.36
N LEU A 134 -9.94 -7.88 -3.27
CA LEU A 134 -9.66 -7.39 -4.62
C LEU A 134 -9.08 -5.97 -4.59
N ALA A 135 -9.66 -5.07 -3.81
CA ALA A 135 -9.18 -3.70 -3.67
C ALA A 135 -7.80 -3.65 -3.00
N GLY A 136 -7.53 -4.48 -1.98
CA GLY A 136 -6.20 -4.61 -1.38
C GLY A 136 -5.16 -5.18 -2.34
N SER A 137 -5.55 -6.13 -3.20
CA SER A 137 -4.67 -6.65 -4.26
C SER A 137 -4.38 -5.57 -5.30
N LEU A 138 -5.39 -4.79 -5.70
CA LEU A 138 -5.24 -3.67 -6.62
C LEU A 138 -4.35 -2.57 -6.04
N PHE A 139 -4.46 -2.28 -4.73
CA PHE A 139 -3.57 -1.37 -4.02
C PHE A 139 -2.10 -1.78 -4.15
N LEU A 140 -1.79 -3.07 -3.88
CA LEU A 140 -0.43 -3.58 -4.00
C LEU A 140 0.08 -3.56 -5.46
N LEU A 141 -0.79 -3.90 -6.42
CA LEU A 141 -0.45 -3.90 -7.83
C LEU A 141 -0.16 -2.49 -8.35
N ALA A 142 -1.04 -1.53 -8.06
CA ALA A 142 -0.87 -0.14 -8.44
C ALA A 142 0.47 0.40 -7.91
N ASN A 143 0.75 0.21 -6.62
CA ASN A 143 2.02 0.62 -6.03
C ASN A 143 3.24 -0.07 -6.69
N THR A 144 3.14 -1.36 -7.01
CA THR A 144 4.21 -2.11 -7.70
C THR A 144 4.50 -1.53 -9.08
N LEU A 145 3.46 -1.25 -9.88
CA LEU A 145 3.59 -0.62 -11.20
C LEU A 145 4.21 0.78 -11.11
N PHE A 146 3.92 1.53 -10.05
CA PHE A 146 4.53 2.86 -9.88
C PHE A 146 5.98 2.80 -9.37
N LEU A 147 6.35 1.77 -8.62
CA LEU A 147 7.71 1.59 -8.10
C LEU A 147 8.65 0.96 -9.14
N SER A 148 8.11 0.30 -10.17
CA SER A 148 8.88 -0.25 -11.28
C SER A 148 9.42 0.82 -12.23
N TRP A 149 8.76 1.99 -12.29
CA TRP A 149 9.19 3.09 -13.13
C TRP A 149 10.59 3.58 -12.72
N PRO A 150 11.54 3.72 -13.67
CA PRO A 150 12.86 4.21 -13.35
C PRO A 150 12.76 5.62 -12.76
N SER A 151 13.32 5.82 -11.57
CA SER A 151 13.68 7.14 -11.08
C SER A 151 14.51 7.80 -12.17
N GLY A 152 14.11 8.98 -12.65
CA GLY A 152 14.80 9.74 -13.70
C GLY A 152 16.18 10.27 -13.27
N GLY A 153 17.01 9.40 -12.69
CA GLY A 153 18.40 9.67 -12.39
C GLY A 153 19.12 10.04 -13.67
N ARG A 154 19.83 11.16 -13.62
CA ARG A 154 20.70 11.62 -14.72
C ARG A 154 21.61 10.45 -15.14
N PRO A 155 21.50 9.93 -16.37
CA PRO A 155 22.46 8.97 -16.87
C PRO A 155 23.84 9.64 -16.82
N GLY A 156 24.79 9.09 -16.06
CA GLY A 156 26.18 9.56 -16.04
C GLY A 156 26.60 10.53 -14.93
N ALA A 157 25.86 10.67 -13.83
CA ALA A 157 26.37 11.40 -12.66
C ALA A 157 27.61 10.68 -12.08
N SER A 158 28.73 11.39 -11.90
CA SER A 158 29.95 10.80 -11.33
C SER A 158 29.70 10.42 -9.86
N PRO A 159 30.40 9.39 -9.32
CA PRO A 159 30.29 8.98 -7.92
C PRO A 159 30.51 10.12 -6.92
N GLU A 160 31.26 11.16 -7.30
CA GLU A 160 31.55 12.33 -6.46
C GLU A 160 30.37 13.30 -6.33
N THR A 161 29.34 13.16 -7.18
CA THR A 161 28.11 13.98 -7.15
C THR A 161 26.87 13.21 -6.70
N ALA A 162 27.05 11.97 -6.24
CA ALA A 162 25.96 11.13 -5.76
C ALA A 162 25.45 11.65 -4.41
N ASP A 163 24.22 12.15 -4.40
CA ASP A 163 23.57 12.59 -3.17
C ASP A 163 23.12 11.35 -2.36
N PRO A 164 23.68 11.13 -1.15
CA PRO A 164 23.43 9.93 -0.34
C PRO A 164 21.96 9.77 0.06
N GLN A 165 21.20 10.87 0.13
CA GLN A 165 19.76 10.83 0.39
C GLN A 165 18.99 10.28 -0.82
N ALA A 166 19.42 10.56 -2.06
CA ALA A 166 18.78 9.97 -3.26
C ALA A 166 18.98 8.46 -3.30
N ASP A 167 20.19 8.01 -2.97
CA ASP A 167 20.49 6.59 -2.95
C ASP A 167 19.69 5.85 -1.87
N ALA A 168 19.49 6.47 -0.70
CA ALA A 168 18.64 5.92 0.35
C ALA A 168 17.17 5.83 -0.08
N ILE A 169 16.64 6.86 -0.77
CA ILE A 169 15.27 6.85 -1.30
C ILE A 169 15.10 5.79 -2.39
N ASP A 170 16.07 5.65 -3.31
CA ASP A 170 16.03 4.62 -4.35
C ASP A 170 16.08 3.20 -3.74
N ALA A 171 16.87 3.00 -2.68
CA ALA A 171 16.88 1.76 -1.91
C ALA A 171 15.50 1.46 -1.28
N VAL A 172 14.83 2.45 -0.69
CA VAL A 172 13.47 2.31 -0.14
C VAL A 172 12.46 1.96 -1.24
N ARG A 173 12.54 2.60 -2.41
CA ARG A 173 11.66 2.28 -3.56
C ARG A 173 11.84 0.84 -4.04
N VAL A 174 13.08 0.39 -4.20
CA VAL A 174 13.38 -0.99 -4.60
C VAL A 174 12.93 -2.00 -3.55
N PHE A 175 13.09 -1.66 -2.26
CA PHE A 175 12.58 -2.45 -1.16
C PHE A 175 11.05 -2.58 -1.20
N TRP A 176 10.32 -1.47 -1.34
CA TRP A 176 8.85 -1.51 -1.46
C TRP A 176 8.38 -2.28 -2.68
N LEU A 177 9.09 -2.16 -3.81
CA LEU A 177 8.79 -2.93 -5.01
C LEU A 177 8.88 -4.43 -4.73
N LEU A 178 9.97 -4.86 -4.08
CA LEU A 178 10.17 -6.26 -3.68
C LEU A 178 9.08 -6.71 -2.71
N LEU A 179 8.83 -5.92 -1.66
CA LEU A 179 7.89 -6.25 -0.60
C LEU A 179 6.46 -6.41 -1.14
N ASN A 180 5.99 -5.48 -1.97
CA ASN A 180 4.66 -5.56 -2.58
C ASN A 180 4.56 -6.74 -3.55
N SER A 181 5.59 -6.98 -4.38
CA SER A 181 5.60 -8.10 -5.33
C SER A 181 5.58 -9.45 -4.63
N ALA A 182 6.41 -9.63 -3.59
CA ALA A 182 6.44 -10.84 -2.78
C ALA A 182 5.10 -11.06 -2.05
N CYS A 183 4.53 -10.00 -1.46
CA CYS A 183 3.23 -10.04 -0.81
C CYS A 183 2.14 -10.52 -1.77
N MET A 184 2.07 -9.97 -2.99
CA MET A 184 1.08 -10.39 -3.98
C MET A 184 1.25 -11.86 -4.41
N VAL A 185 2.48 -12.35 -4.58
CA VAL A 185 2.73 -13.78 -4.86
C VAL A 185 2.19 -14.66 -3.73
N VAL A 186 2.44 -14.29 -2.47
CA VAL A 186 1.91 -15.01 -1.31
C VAL A 186 0.37 -14.99 -1.31
N LEU A 187 -0.24 -13.82 -1.50
CA LEU A 187 -1.70 -13.66 -1.45
C LEU A 187 -2.41 -14.46 -2.56
N PHE A 188 -1.92 -14.42 -3.80
CA PHE A 188 -2.51 -15.20 -4.89
C PHE A 188 -2.16 -16.67 -4.82
N GLY A 189 -1.00 -17.02 -4.28
CA GLY A 189 -0.67 -18.41 -3.92
C GLY A 189 -1.65 -18.96 -2.90
N LEU A 190 -1.92 -18.23 -1.82
CA LEU A 190 -2.93 -18.58 -0.82
C LEU A 190 -4.31 -18.72 -1.47
N TYR A 191 -4.74 -17.75 -2.27
CA TYR A 191 -6.05 -17.83 -2.94
C TYR A 191 -6.16 -19.10 -3.80
N THR A 192 -5.12 -19.42 -4.56
CA THR A 192 -5.07 -20.65 -5.38
C THR A 192 -5.14 -21.91 -4.54
N VAL A 193 -4.44 -21.97 -3.41
CA VAL A 193 -4.49 -23.10 -2.47
C VAL A 193 -5.91 -23.29 -1.93
N PHE A 194 -6.56 -22.23 -1.44
CA PHE A 194 -7.93 -22.33 -0.93
C PHE A 194 -8.92 -22.74 -2.02
N ARG A 195 -8.76 -22.22 -3.25
CA ARG A 195 -9.56 -22.69 -4.40
C ARG A 195 -9.36 -24.17 -4.70
N SER A 196 -8.12 -24.66 -4.66
CA SER A 196 -7.83 -26.08 -4.86
C SER A 196 -8.37 -26.98 -3.75
N ALA A 197 -8.58 -26.42 -2.55
CA ALA A 197 -9.20 -27.10 -1.42
C ALA A 197 -10.74 -27.14 -1.48
N GLY A 198 -11.36 -26.62 -2.55
CA GLY A 198 -12.80 -26.70 -2.80
C GLY A 198 -13.57 -25.39 -2.60
N GLU A 199 -12.92 -24.30 -2.16
CA GLU A 199 -13.57 -23.00 -2.01
C GLU A 199 -13.74 -22.30 -3.36
N VAL A 200 -14.99 -22.08 -3.78
CA VAL A 200 -15.26 -21.32 -5.01
C VAL A 200 -14.89 -19.83 -4.82
N CYS A 201 -15.17 -19.29 -3.63
CA CYS A 201 -14.90 -17.90 -3.27
C CYS A 201 -14.23 -17.78 -1.89
N PRO A 202 -12.91 -18.06 -1.80
CA PRO A 202 -12.16 -17.96 -0.55
C PRO A 202 -12.32 -16.60 0.16
N ALA A 203 -12.48 -15.53 -0.61
CA ALA A 203 -12.54 -14.16 -0.12
C ALA A 203 -13.90 -13.74 0.47
N ARG A 204 -14.96 -14.55 0.35
CA ARG A 204 -16.29 -14.20 0.88
C ARG A 204 -16.27 -14.17 2.41
N GLY A 205 -15.68 -15.18 3.05
CA GLY A 205 -15.37 -15.19 4.48
C GLY A 205 -16.55 -15.51 5.39
N GLU A 206 -17.58 -16.20 4.87
CA GLU A 206 -18.79 -16.51 5.64
C GLU A 206 -18.77 -17.89 6.30
N ALA A 207 -18.25 -18.91 5.62
CA ALA A 207 -18.31 -20.28 6.09
C ALA A 207 -17.15 -21.13 5.56
N GLY A 208 -17.04 -22.37 6.04
CA GLY A 208 -16.02 -23.31 5.60
C GLY A 208 -14.60 -22.84 5.89
N LEU A 209 -13.73 -22.87 4.89
CA LEU A 209 -12.34 -22.42 4.99
C LEU A 209 -12.17 -20.92 4.70
N GLN A 210 -13.22 -20.24 4.22
CA GLN A 210 -13.15 -18.83 3.80
C GLN A 210 -12.71 -17.87 4.92
N PRO A 211 -13.21 -17.98 6.18
CA PRO A 211 -12.71 -17.15 7.28
C PRO A 211 -11.19 -17.29 7.48
N GLY A 212 -10.66 -18.51 7.30
CA GLY A 212 -9.23 -18.79 7.38
C GLY A 212 -8.43 -18.08 6.29
N PHE A 213 -8.94 -18.06 5.05
CA PHE A 213 -8.32 -17.30 3.96
C PHE A 213 -8.30 -15.80 4.27
N VAL A 214 -9.42 -15.22 4.68
CA VAL A 214 -9.52 -13.78 4.98
C VAL A 214 -8.61 -13.40 6.16
N ALA A 215 -8.54 -14.25 7.18
CA ALA A 215 -7.61 -14.05 8.30
C ALA A 215 -6.15 -14.08 7.83
N LEU A 216 -5.75 -15.07 7.03
CA LEU A 216 -4.39 -15.13 6.48
C LEU A 216 -4.06 -13.93 5.58
N PHE A 217 -5.02 -13.47 4.77
CA PHE A 217 -4.88 -12.27 3.96
C PHE A 217 -4.54 -11.04 4.84
N CYS A 218 -5.30 -10.83 5.92
CA CYS A 218 -5.06 -9.72 6.86
C CYS A 218 -3.71 -9.86 7.57
N LEU A 219 -3.34 -11.07 7.99
CA LEU A 219 -2.04 -11.33 8.62
C LEU A 219 -0.87 -11.03 7.68
N VAL A 220 -1.00 -11.36 6.39
CA VAL A 220 0.00 -11.04 5.38
C VAL A 220 0.13 -9.52 5.17
N LEU A 221 -0.98 -8.78 5.14
CA LEU A 221 -0.95 -7.31 5.06
C LEU A 221 -0.29 -6.69 6.31
N LEU A 222 -0.67 -7.12 7.50
CA LEU A 222 -0.07 -6.66 8.76
C LEU A 222 1.42 -6.98 8.86
N ALA A 223 1.82 -8.18 8.42
CA ALA A 223 3.23 -8.57 8.35
C ALA A 223 3.99 -7.68 7.35
N ARG A 224 3.40 -7.41 6.18
CA ARG A 224 3.95 -6.47 5.18
C ARG A 224 4.16 -5.09 5.80
N ASP A 225 3.17 -4.55 6.48
CA ASP A 225 3.23 -3.21 7.09
C ASP A 225 4.27 -3.15 8.23
N THR A 226 4.36 -4.22 9.03
CA THR A 226 5.38 -4.33 10.09
C THR A 226 6.80 -4.39 9.51
N ILE A 227 6.99 -5.19 8.45
CA ILE A 227 8.27 -5.27 7.74
C ILE A 227 8.63 -3.91 7.16
N ASP A 228 7.67 -3.23 6.54
CA ASP A 228 7.87 -1.89 5.99
C ASP A 228 8.37 -0.91 7.05
N ILE A 229 7.63 -0.75 8.16
CA ILE A 229 8.01 0.12 9.28
C ILE A 229 9.42 -0.24 9.78
N SER A 230 9.69 -1.53 10.02
CA SER A 230 10.97 -1.96 10.59
C SER A 230 12.18 -1.63 9.71
N GLN A 231 11.99 -1.53 8.39
CA GLN A 231 13.08 -1.30 7.44
C GLN A 231 13.17 0.16 7.01
N SER A 232 12.05 0.81 6.65
CA SER A 232 12.01 2.13 6.01
C SER A 232 12.02 3.32 6.98
N TRP A 233 11.71 3.09 8.26
CA TRP A 233 11.48 4.18 9.21
C TRP A 233 12.64 5.17 9.34
N SER A 234 13.88 4.71 9.51
CA SER A 234 15.01 5.63 9.73
C SER A 234 15.39 6.45 8.51
N VAL A 235 15.00 6.01 7.31
CA VAL A 235 15.22 6.77 6.07
C VAL A 235 14.15 7.84 5.89
N LEU A 236 12.89 7.55 6.24
CA LEU A 236 11.77 8.49 6.10
C LEU A 236 11.61 9.43 7.30
N HIS A 237 12.09 9.03 8.49
CA HIS A 237 11.96 9.76 9.75
C HIS A 237 13.33 10.00 10.43
N PRO A 238 14.26 10.71 9.78
CA PRO A 238 15.61 10.89 10.31
C PRO A 238 15.65 11.73 11.59
N ALA A 239 14.69 12.65 11.81
CA ALA A 239 14.67 13.55 12.97
C ALA A 239 14.29 12.85 14.31
N THR A 240 13.68 11.66 14.25
CA THR A 240 13.37 10.85 15.44
C THR A 240 14.50 9.91 15.85
N ALA A 241 15.53 9.76 15.00
CA ALA A 241 16.80 9.22 15.45
C ALA A 241 17.46 10.31 16.30
N GLY A 242 17.69 10.07 17.59
CA GLY A 242 18.35 11.04 18.47
C GLY A 242 19.79 11.39 18.00
N PRO A 243 20.69 11.87 18.88
CA PRO A 243 22.07 12.22 18.50
C PRO A 243 22.88 11.06 17.90
N ARG A 244 22.34 9.83 17.92
CA ARG A 244 22.85 8.69 17.14
C ARG A 244 21.84 8.34 16.04
N PRO A 245 22.24 8.40 14.76
CA PRO A 245 21.38 7.95 13.67
C PRO A 245 21.04 6.47 13.89
N THR A 246 19.75 6.14 13.92
CA THR A 246 19.30 4.75 13.92
C THR A 246 19.75 4.14 12.60
N PRO A 247 20.56 3.08 12.60
CA PRO A 247 21.03 2.51 11.35
C PRO A 247 19.83 2.07 10.50
N PRO A 248 19.90 2.21 9.16
CA PRO A 248 18.89 1.64 8.29
C PRO A 248 18.71 0.15 8.58
N GLY A 249 17.48 -0.34 8.43
CA GLY A 249 17.19 -1.77 8.58
C GLY A 249 18.16 -2.61 7.75
N ARG A 250 18.45 -3.84 8.21
CA ARG A 250 19.47 -4.72 7.63
C ARG A 250 19.33 -4.88 6.10
N LEU A 251 18.09 -4.88 5.60
CA LEU A 251 17.84 -5.01 4.17
C LEU A 251 18.15 -3.71 3.40
N LEU A 252 17.79 -2.54 3.95
CA LEU A 252 18.11 -1.26 3.32
C LEU A 252 19.61 -0.96 3.35
N SER A 253 20.31 -1.31 4.42
CA SER A 253 21.77 -1.19 4.47
C SER A 253 22.43 -2.10 3.42
N TRP A 254 21.88 -3.30 3.18
CA TRP A 254 22.34 -4.18 2.11
C TRP A 254 22.03 -3.62 0.71
N LEU A 255 20.91 -2.90 0.54
CA LEU A 255 20.49 -2.22 -0.71
C LEU A 255 21.21 -0.87 -0.97
N SER A 256 22.10 -0.42 -0.09
CA SER A 256 22.91 0.78 -0.32
C SER A 256 23.80 0.67 -1.58
N PHE A 257 24.13 -0.54 -2.03
CA PHE A 257 24.95 -0.78 -3.21
C PHE A 257 24.13 -0.84 -4.51
N PRO A 258 24.45 -0.04 -5.55
CA PRO A 258 23.68 0.02 -6.80
C PRO A 258 23.52 -1.34 -7.53
N ALA A 259 24.57 -2.16 -7.54
CA ALA A 259 24.52 -3.48 -8.17
C ALA A 259 23.48 -4.41 -7.52
N ARG A 260 23.33 -4.32 -6.19
CA ARG A 260 22.33 -5.09 -5.44
C ARG A 260 20.93 -4.57 -5.71
N ARG A 261 20.74 -3.25 -5.76
CA ARG A 261 19.45 -2.63 -6.13
C ARG A 261 18.97 -3.09 -7.51
N ARG A 262 19.87 -3.13 -8.50
CA ARG A 262 19.52 -3.63 -9.85
C ARG A 262 19.03 -5.09 -9.82
N ARG A 263 19.78 -5.98 -9.14
CA ARG A 263 19.38 -7.40 -9.01
C ARG A 263 18.03 -7.56 -8.32
N VAL A 264 17.82 -6.84 -7.22
CA VAL A 264 16.56 -6.90 -6.47
C VAL A 264 15.39 -6.32 -7.25
N ARG A 265 15.61 -5.21 -7.97
CA ARG A 265 14.59 -4.67 -8.88
C ARG A 265 14.22 -5.72 -9.94
N THR A 266 15.18 -6.38 -10.57
CA THR A 266 14.89 -7.47 -11.53
C THR A 266 14.10 -8.60 -10.87
N LEU A 267 14.52 -9.07 -9.69
CA LEU A 267 13.80 -10.11 -8.96
C LEU A 267 12.37 -9.68 -8.65
N ALA A 268 12.17 -8.46 -8.15
CA ALA A 268 10.85 -7.94 -7.82
C ALA A 268 9.95 -7.85 -9.05
N LEU A 269 10.49 -7.45 -10.21
CA LEU A 269 9.75 -7.45 -11.48
C LEU A 269 9.37 -8.86 -11.93
N LEU A 270 10.26 -9.84 -11.77
CA LEU A 270 9.94 -11.25 -12.05
C LEU A 270 8.82 -11.75 -11.13
N LEU A 271 8.85 -11.39 -9.86
CA LEU A 271 7.76 -11.70 -8.92
C LEU A 271 6.45 -11.02 -9.33
N ALA A 272 6.49 -9.75 -9.75
CA ALA A 272 5.30 -9.04 -10.24
C ALA A 272 4.72 -9.69 -11.52
N ILE A 273 5.57 -10.20 -12.41
CA ILE A 273 5.11 -10.98 -13.57
C ILE A 273 4.48 -12.30 -13.11
N ALA A 274 5.11 -13.01 -12.18
CA ALA A 274 4.55 -14.23 -11.61
C ALA A 274 3.18 -13.98 -10.94
N THR A 275 3.01 -12.83 -10.27
CA THR A 275 1.73 -12.39 -9.73
C THR A 275 0.64 -12.30 -10.80
N VAL A 276 0.92 -11.73 -11.98
CA VAL A 276 -0.05 -11.66 -13.09
C VAL A 276 -0.43 -13.04 -13.58
N VAL A 277 0.54 -13.96 -13.70
CA VAL A 277 0.29 -15.36 -14.09
C VAL A 277 -0.58 -16.07 -13.06
N LEU A 278 -0.25 -15.95 -11.76
CA LEU A 278 -1.02 -16.54 -10.67
C LEU A 278 -2.44 -15.98 -10.62
N ALA A 279 -2.62 -14.66 -10.80
CA ALA A 279 -3.93 -14.04 -10.87
C ALA A 279 -4.77 -14.58 -12.04
N GLY A 280 -4.14 -14.79 -13.21
CA GLY A 280 -4.79 -15.41 -14.37
C GLY A 280 -5.22 -16.85 -14.09
N GLN A 281 -4.34 -17.67 -13.53
CA GLN A 281 -4.63 -19.05 -13.16
C GLN A 281 -5.73 -19.17 -12.09
N ALA A 282 -5.75 -18.22 -11.15
CA ALA A 282 -6.78 -18.14 -10.11
C ALA A 282 -8.15 -17.67 -10.63
N GLY A 283 -8.24 -17.21 -11.88
CA GLY A 283 -9.44 -16.60 -12.44
C GLY A 283 -9.76 -15.22 -11.87
N LEU A 284 -8.79 -14.57 -11.22
CA LEU A 284 -8.95 -13.27 -10.57
C LEU A 284 -8.91 -12.08 -11.53
N LEU A 285 -8.44 -12.29 -12.77
CA LEU A 285 -8.40 -11.25 -13.79
C LEU A 285 -9.78 -10.93 -14.38
N ASP A 286 -10.73 -11.86 -14.30
CA ASP A 286 -12.12 -11.63 -14.71
C ASP A 286 -12.95 -11.22 -13.50
N ILE A 287 -12.94 -9.91 -13.21
CA ILE A 287 -13.66 -9.33 -12.08
C ILE A 287 -15.15 -9.66 -12.15
N LEU A 288 -15.75 -9.66 -13.35
CA LEU A 288 -17.18 -9.97 -13.51
C LEU A 288 -17.48 -11.43 -13.18
N ALA A 289 -16.63 -12.36 -13.60
CA ALA A 289 -16.76 -13.76 -13.22
C ALA A 289 -16.61 -13.92 -11.71
N VAL A 290 -15.57 -13.35 -11.09
CA VAL A 290 -15.37 -13.42 -9.63
C VAL A 290 -16.59 -12.89 -8.88
N THR A 291 -17.10 -11.72 -9.27
CA THR A 291 -18.29 -11.14 -8.65
C THR A 291 -19.49 -12.08 -8.77
N ARG A 292 -19.76 -12.65 -9.96
CA ARG A 292 -20.89 -13.59 -10.12
C ARG A 292 -20.74 -14.85 -9.27
N HIS A 293 -19.53 -15.40 -9.18
CA HIS A 293 -19.27 -16.61 -8.40
C HIS A 293 -19.36 -16.36 -6.90
N CYS A 294 -19.07 -15.13 -6.45
CA CYS A 294 -19.07 -14.78 -5.03
C CYS A 294 -20.38 -14.13 -4.57
N MET A 295 -21.28 -13.74 -5.49
CA MET A 295 -22.64 -13.25 -5.19
C MET A 295 -23.64 -14.38 -4.92
N THR A 296 -23.42 -15.59 -5.43
CA THR A 296 -24.37 -16.69 -5.23
C THR A 296 -24.37 -17.18 -3.78
N PRO A 297 -25.51 -17.15 -3.07
CA PRO A 297 -25.65 -17.76 -1.75
C PRO A 297 -25.51 -19.28 -1.78
#